data_AF-A0A958ZBA4-F1
#
_entry.id   AF-A0A958ZBA4-F1
#
_cell.length_a   1.000
_cell.length_b   1.000
_cell.length_c   1.000
_cell.angle_alpha   90.00
_cell.angle_beta   90.00
_cell.angle_gamma   90.00
#
_symmetry.space_group_name_H-M   'P 1'
#
loop_
_entity.id
_entity.type
_entity.pdbx_description
1 polymer ?
#
loop_
_entity_poly.entity_id
_entity_poly.type
_entity_poly.pdbx_seq_one_letter_code
_entity_poly.pdbx_strand_id
1 'polypeptide(L)'
;DINADLKPFKDLTIELAANKTYTRNQAQQIDAIRNTNSSAEFNELPVNETGNFAISYFMLPMSFDGNGDATFEKFKQNRAIIRQRLAESENASPDGFGLNSQQVLIPAFLATYSGQDAGKVRLSAFRNIPIPGWRLNYRGFMNFAWFKKHFSSFTVEHGYQSTYSIIGFNNNLLYNAENPYGDPNNLTGSGDYQPEKIFNGLNLIELFNPLVKIDFRLKSSLSFNLELKTDKQLSLNVNNNTLTEVRGKEYVAGIGYRFKDVRFKLKTGEKLTTFKGDINLKANLSIRNNSTVVRSIDIENNQVTGGQNMFAIKLQADYALNKNLLASFFYDQNSSRFLISTTFPRKSINAGITLRYTIGN
;
A
#
# COMPACT_ATOMS: atom_id res chain seq x y z
N ASP A 1 -9.06 -1.86 15.22
CA ASP A 1 -9.65 -2.07 13.89
C ASP A 1 -11.13 -1.73 13.91
N ILE A 2 -11.60 -1.05 12.87
CA ILE A 2 -12.99 -0.66 12.66
C ILE A 2 -13.38 -1.17 11.28
N ASN A 3 -14.40 -2.02 11.22
CA ASN A 3 -14.97 -2.52 9.97
C ASN A 3 -16.47 -2.22 9.96
N ALA A 4 -17.00 -1.82 8.81
CA ALA A 4 -18.42 -1.56 8.64
C ALA A 4 -18.89 -1.93 7.22
N ASP A 5 -20.02 -2.61 7.13
CA ASP A 5 -20.64 -2.96 5.85
C ASP A 5 -21.91 -2.13 5.64
N LEU A 6 -21.91 -1.34 4.58
CA LEU A 6 -23.04 -0.50 4.18
C LEU A 6 -23.71 -1.08 2.94
N LYS A 7 -25.04 -1.12 2.95
CA LYS A 7 -25.86 -1.52 1.80
C LYS A 7 -26.91 -0.43 1.51
N PRO A 8 -26.52 0.70 0.89
CA PRO A 8 -27.45 1.80 0.61
C PRO A 8 -28.63 1.38 -0.30
N PHE A 9 -28.39 0.40 -1.17
CA PHE A 9 -29.41 -0.25 -2.00
C PHE A 9 -29.06 -1.73 -2.17
N LYS A 10 -30.05 -2.54 -2.53
CA LYS A 10 -29.95 -4.01 -2.55
C LYS A 10 -28.76 -4.56 -3.33
N ASP A 11 -28.38 -3.89 -4.42
CA ASP A 11 -27.35 -4.35 -5.35
C ASP A 11 -26.00 -3.64 -5.18
N LEU A 12 -25.84 -2.81 -4.16
CA LEU A 12 -24.56 -2.21 -3.79
C LEU A 12 -24.16 -2.59 -2.37
N THR A 13 -22.94 -3.09 -2.24
CA THR A 13 -22.26 -3.29 -0.96
C THR A 13 -21.02 -2.42 -0.92
N ILE A 14 -20.85 -1.70 0.19
CA ILE A 14 -19.65 -0.93 0.51
C ILE A 14 -19.09 -1.49 1.81
N GLU A 15 -17.89 -2.03 1.77
CA GLU A 15 -17.15 -2.46 2.96
C GLU A 15 -16.17 -1.33 3.31
N LEU A 16 -16.20 -0.85 4.55
CA LEU A 16 -15.29 0.16 5.07
C LEU A 16 -14.35 -0.49 6.09
N ALA A 17 -13.07 -0.18 5.99
CA ALA A 17 -12.06 -0.70 6.92
C ALA A 17 -11.08 0.41 7.33
N ALA A 18 -10.89 0.56 8.63
CA ALA A 18 -9.97 1.51 9.24
C ALA A 18 -9.16 0.83 10.36
N ASN A 19 -7.85 1.05 10.37
CA ASN A 19 -6.93 0.52 11.36
C ASN A 19 -6.08 1.66 11.95
N LYS A 20 -5.72 1.54 13.22
CA LYS A 20 -4.68 2.34 13.89
C LYS A 20 -3.91 1.41 14.83
N THR A 21 -2.60 1.33 14.64
CA THR A 21 -1.66 0.67 15.54
C THR A 21 -0.64 1.67 16.05
N TYR A 22 -0.38 1.62 17.35
CA TYR A 22 0.67 2.40 18.00
C TYR A 22 1.33 1.48 19.02
N THR A 23 2.59 1.14 18.77
CA THR A 23 3.38 0.30 19.67
C THR A 23 4.45 1.16 20.30
N ARG A 24 4.61 1.03 21.61
CA ARG A 24 5.59 1.79 22.40
C ARG A 24 6.27 0.85 23.38
N ASN A 25 7.59 0.87 23.36
CA ASN A 25 8.46 0.12 24.25
C ASN A 25 9.26 1.14 25.06
N GLN A 26 9.11 1.11 26.38
CA GLN A 26 9.83 1.98 27.29
C GLN A 26 10.80 1.14 28.13
N ALA A 27 12.02 1.62 28.27
CA ALA A 27 13.06 1.03 29.10
C ALA A 27 13.71 2.12 29.93
N GLN A 28 13.84 1.89 31.23
CA GLN A 28 14.45 2.83 32.16
C GLN A 28 15.36 2.05 33.10
N GLN A 29 16.56 2.59 33.36
CA GLN A 29 17.37 2.12 34.46
C GLN A 29 16.96 2.89 35.72
N ILE A 30 16.78 2.17 36.82
CA ILE A 30 16.41 2.76 38.11
C ILE A 30 17.52 2.43 39.10
N ASP A 31 18.15 3.46 39.63
CA ASP A 31 19.18 3.31 40.65
C ASP A 31 18.60 3.72 42.01
N ALA A 32 18.67 2.83 43.01
CA ALA A 32 18.26 3.16 44.37
C ALA A 32 19.41 3.89 45.08
N ILE A 33 19.21 5.16 45.41
CA ILE A 33 20.13 5.98 46.18
C ILE A 33 19.60 6.18 47.61
N ARG A 34 20.50 6.26 48.59
CA ARG A 34 20.12 6.64 49.95
C ARG A 34 20.40 8.13 50.14
N ASN A 35 19.37 8.88 50.51
CA ASN A 35 19.52 10.27 50.93
C ASN A 35 20.22 10.33 52.31
N THR A 36 20.79 11.47 52.68
CA THR A 36 21.41 11.76 53.98
C THR A 36 20.48 11.48 55.17
N ASN A 37 19.16 11.43 54.95
CA ASN A 37 18.13 11.09 55.94
C ASN A 37 17.75 9.59 55.99
N SER A 38 18.50 8.70 55.33
CA SER A 38 18.25 7.25 55.29
C SER A 38 16.93 6.80 54.65
N SER A 39 16.24 7.69 53.92
CA SER A 39 15.16 7.32 53.00
C SER A 39 15.74 6.76 51.69
N ALA A 40 15.15 5.66 51.20
CA ALA A 40 15.43 5.16 49.86
C ALA A 40 14.75 6.07 48.84
N GLU A 41 15.53 6.71 47.98
CA GLU A 41 15.04 7.48 46.83
C GLU A 41 15.49 6.78 45.55
N PHE A 42 14.66 6.85 44.51
CA PHE A 42 15.02 6.34 43.19
C PHE A 42 15.59 7.49 42.37
N ASN A 43 16.81 7.33 41.87
CA ASN A 43 17.34 8.23 40.86
C ASN A 43 16.69 7.85 39.51
N GLU A 44 15.79 8.71 39.03
CA GLU A 44 15.12 8.51 37.75
C GLU A 44 16.06 8.88 36.60
N LEU A 45 16.81 7.89 36.09
CA LEU A 45 17.59 8.07 34.87
C LEU A 45 16.65 8.23 33.66
N PRO A 46 17.13 8.84 32.55
CA PRO A 46 16.30 9.07 31.37
C PRO A 46 15.64 7.79 30.86
N VAL A 47 14.33 7.84 30.66
CA VAL A 47 13.57 6.76 30.03
C VAL A 47 13.93 6.73 28.55
N ASN A 48 14.31 5.57 28.02
CA ASN A 48 14.39 5.34 26.59
C ASN A 48 13.05 4.81 26.09
N GLU A 49 12.50 5.45 25.08
CA GLU A 49 11.26 5.05 24.44
C GLU A 49 11.49 4.81 22.97
N THR A 50 11.07 3.65 22.47
CA THR A 50 11.10 3.31 21.05
C THR A 50 9.73 2.81 20.62
N GLY A 51 9.38 2.96 19.35
CA GLY A 51 8.07 2.50 18.89
C GLY A 51 7.85 2.60 17.40
N ASN A 52 6.67 2.16 16.98
CA ASN A 52 6.20 2.27 15.60
C ASN A 52 4.71 2.66 15.58
N PHE A 53 4.28 3.19 14.44
CA PHE A 53 2.91 3.67 14.27
C PHE A 53 2.44 3.37 12.87
N ALA A 54 1.19 2.92 12.74
CA ALA A 54 0.51 2.85 11.44
C ALA A 54 -0.96 3.22 11.59
N ILE A 55 -1.52 3.87 10.59
CA ILE A 55 -2.92 4.28 10.59
C ILE A 55 -3.46 4.29 9.16
N SER A 56 -4.73 3.91 9.00
CA SER A 56 -5.44 4.13 7.74
C SER A 56 -5.55 5.62 7.46
N TYR A 57 -5.19 6.02 6.25
CA TYR A 57 -5.02 7.40 5.84
C TYR A 57 -5.76 7.67 4.52
N PHE A 58 -5.61 8.88 3.98
CA PHE A 58 -6.29 9.31 2.77
C PHE A 58 -5.37 10.17 1.91
N MET A 59 -5.18 9.73 0.66
CA MET A 59 -4.27 10.34 -0.32
C MET A 59 -4.93 10.57 -1.68
N LEU A 60 -6.22 10.23 -1.82
CA LEU A 60 -6.96 10.22 -3.08
C LEU A 60 -6.81 11.51 -3.93
N PRO A 61 -6.80 12.73 -3.35
CA PRO A 61 -6.65 13.94 -4.14
C PRO A 61 -5.33 14.02 -4.92
N MET A 62 -4.29 13.32 -4.47
CA MET A 62 -2.94 13.33 -5.07
C MET A 62 -2.56 11.98 -5.71
N SER A 63 -3.52 11.08 -5.93
CA SER A 63 -3.25 9.77 -6.56
C SER A 63 -2.85 9.88 -8.02
N PHE A 64 -3.48 10.80 -8.76
CA PHE A 64 -3.37 10.93 -10.22
C PHE A 64 -2.59 12.18 -10.65
N ASP A 65 -1.50 12.47 -9.95
CA ASP A 65 -0.62 13.63 -10.15
C ASP A 65 0.44 13.45 -11.26
N GLY A 66 0.16 12.59 -12.25
CA GLY A 66 1.06 12.36 -13.39
C GLY A 66 2.39 11.73 -12.98
N ASN A 67 3.49 12.47 -13.12
CA ASN A 67 4.84 12.03 -12.72
C ASN A 67 5.20 12.42 -11.27
N GLY A 68 4.36 13.21 -10.59
CA GLY A 68 4.57 13.62 -9.21
C GLY A 68 5.48 14.83 -9.00
N ASP A 69 6.04 15.42 -10.06
CA ASP A 69 7.00 16.52 -9.92
C ASP A 69 6.33 17.80 -9.39
N ALA A 70 5.14 18.14 -9.89
CA ALA A 70 4.37 19.27 -9.38
C ALA A 70 3.97 19.08 -7.89
N THR A 71 3.61 17.85 -7.51
CA THR A 71 3.31 17.50 -6.11
C THR A 71 4.55 17.63 -5.24
N PHE A 72 5.71 17.22 -5.75
CA PHE A 72 6.99 17.35 -5.04
C PHE A 72 7.41 18.81 -4.85
N GLU A 73 7.24 19.66 -5.87
CA GLU A 73 7.50 21.10 -5.72
C GLU A 73 6.51 21.76 -4.75
N LYS A 74 5.23 21.36 -4.78
CA LYS A 74 4.27 21.78 -3.76
C LYS A 74 4.71 21.36 -2.35
N PHE A 75 5.27 20.16 -2.20
CA PHE A 75 5.84 19.72 -0.94
C PHE A 75 7.00 20.62 -0.49
N LYS A 76 7.93 20.96 -1.38
CA LYS A 76 9.02 21.89 -1.08
C LYS A 76 8.51 23.25 -0.61
N GLN A 77 7.49 23.80 -1.28
CA GLN A 77 6.87 25.09 -0.96
C GLN A 77 6.13 25.06 0.40
N ASN A 78 5.39 23.99 0.69
CA ASN A 78 4.62 23.86 1.92
C ASN A 78 5.48 23.91 3.18
N ARG A 79 6.78 23.57 3.10
CA ARG A 79 7.71 23.63 4.24
C ARG A 79 7.81 25.01 4.84
N ALA A 80 7.86 26.06 4.03
CA ALA A 80 7.95 27.43 4.51
C ALA A 80 6.69 27.85 5.29
N ILE A 81 5.51 27.43 4.81
CA ILE A 81 4.21 27.68 5.48
C ILE A 81 4.17 26.95 6.82
N ILE A 82 4.57 25.68 6.84
CA ILE A 82 4.55 24.86 8.05
C ILE A 82 5.55 25.35 9.09
N ARG A 83 6.76 25.75 8.68
CA ARG A 83 7.75 26.39 9.55
C ARG A 83 7.15 27.58 10.26
N GLN A 84 6.52 28.49 9.51
CA GLN A 84 5.91 29.69 10.07
C GLN A 84 4.80 29.34 11.07
N ARG A 85 3.94 28.38 10.74
CA ARG A 85 2.88 27.92 11.65
C ARG A 85 3.40 27.29 12.93
N LEU A 86 4.48 26.53 12.85
CA LEU A 86 5.09 25.88 14.00
C LEU A 86 5.74 26.91 14.93
N ALA A 87 6.43 27.90 14.36
CA ALA A 87 6.96 29.03 15.11
C ALA A 87 5.88 29.83 15.83
N GLU A 88 4.77 30.11 15.14
CA GLU A 88 3.62 30.83 15.70
C GLU A 88 2.90 30.02 16.79
N SER A 89 2.72 28.71 16.61
CA SER A 89 2.03 27.88 17.61
C SER A 89 2.82 27.71 18.89
N GLU A 90 4.15 27.68 18.78
CA GLU A 90 5.08 27.48 19.91
C GLU A 90 5.65 28.81 20.46
N ASN A 91 5.26 29.95 19.88
CA ASN A 91 5.82 31.27 20.20
C ASN A 91 7.36 31.30 20.20
N ALA A 92 7.96 30.64 19.19
CA ALA A 92 9.39 30.44 19.04
C ALA A 92 9.91 31.06 17.74
N SER A 93 11.24 31.18 17.59
CA SER A 93 11.84 31.72 16.37
C SER A 93 11.65 30.76 15.18
N PRO A 94 11.17 31.22 14.01
CA PRO A 94 11.13 30.40 12.80
C PRO A 94 12.51 29.87 12.38
N ASP A 95 13.59 30.55 12.76
CA ASP A 95 14.95 30.15 12.39
C ASP A 95 15.41 28.87 13.09
N GLY A 96 14.85 28.56 14.28
CA GLY A 96 15.09 27.28 14.95
C GLY A 96 14.29 26.12 14.36
N PHE A 97 13.41 26.36 13.39
CA PHE A 97 12.70 25.33 12.63
C PHE A 97 13.18 25.33 11.19
N GLY A 98 14.37 24.78 10.94
CA GLY A 98 14.91 24.65 9.60
C GLY A 98 13.94 23.93 8.66
N LEU A 99 14.01 24.27 7.36
CA LEU A 99 13.12 23.69 6.35
C LEU A 99 13.27 22.17 6.19
N ASN A 100 14.42 21.63 6.62
CA ASN A 100 14.72 20.21 6.62
C ASN A 100 14.57 19.54 7.99
N SER A 101 14.20 20.31 9.02
CA SER A 101 13.87 19.73 10.31
C SER A 101 12.70 18.76 10.15
N GLN A 102 12.75 17.62 10.85
CA GLN A 102 11.66 16.65 10.79
C GLN A 102 10.31 17.23 11.26
N GLN A 103 10.34 18.23 12.15
CA GLN A 103 9.14 18.92 12.63
C GLN A 103 8.45 19.72 11.52
N VAL A 104 9.20 20.16 10.50
CA VAL A 104 8.65 20.85 9.32
C VAL A 104 8.37 19.86 8.18
N LEU A 105 9.31 18.96 7.89
CA LEU A 105 9.21 18.02 6.76
C LEU A 105 7.99 17.10 6.87
N ILE A 106 7.72 16.54 8.06
CA ILE A 106 6.64 15.57 8.24
C ILE A 106 5.26 16.20 7.98
N PRO A 107 4.85 17.29 8.66
CA PRO A 107 3.57 17.90 8.38
C PRO A 107 3.46 18.48 6.97
N ALA A 108 4.55 19.02 6.38
CA ALA A 108 4.54 19.46 4.98
C ALA A 108 4.30 18.29 4.01
N PHE A 109 4.95 17.16 4.24
CA PHE A 109 4.77 15.93 3.47
C PHE A 109 3.33 15.43 3.57
N LEU A 110 2.81 15.31 4.79
CA LEU A 110 1.45 14.84 5.03
C LEU A 110 0.39 15.79 4.46
N ALA A 111 0.58 17.11 4.54
CA ALA A 111 -0.32 18.08 3.91
C ALA A 111 -0.36 17.90 2.40
N THR A 112 0.82 17.85 1.79
CA THR A 112 0.95 17.77 0.33
C THR A 112 0.29 16.52 -0.21
N TYR A 113 0.67 15.34 0.28
CA TYR A 113 0.24 14.07 -0.30
C TYR A 113 -1.16 13.60 0.16
N SER A 114 -1.73 14.21 1.20
CA SER A 114 -3.17 14.06 1.50
C SER A 114 -4.06 15.06 0.75
N GLY A 115 -3.45 16.03 0.06
CA GLY A 115 -4.16 17.14 -0.57
C GLY A 115 -4.76 18.15 0.42
N GLN A 116 -4.34 18.14 1.69
CA GLN A 116 -4.76 19.10 2.69
C GLN A 116 -4.02 20.43 2.53
N ASP A 117 -4.66 21.51 3.00
CA ASP A 117 -4.05 22.83 3.09
C ASP A 117 -2.94 22.82 4.15
N ALA A 118 -1.73 23.23 3.76
CA ALA A 118 -0.60 23.40 4.67
C ALA A 118 -0.87 24.45 5.77
N GLY A 119 -1.79 25.37 5.52
CA GLY A 119 -2.33 26.32 6.50
C GLY A 119 -3.14 25.70 7.64
N LYS A 120 -3.67 24.48 7.45
CA LYS A 120 -4.67 23.86 8.34
C LYS A 120 -4.34 22.45 8.79
N VAL A 121 -3.36 21.79 8.17
CA VAL A 121 -2.92 20.44 8.56
C VAL A 121 -2.48 20.41 10.03
N ARG A 122 -2.61 19.24 10.67
CA ARG A 122 -2.04 19.00 12.00
C ARG A 122 -0.51 18.90 11.92
N LEU A 123 0.17 19.62 12.81
CA LEU A 123 1.64 19.69 12.86
C LEU A 123 2.29 18.43 13.47
N SER A 124 1.60 17.74 14.39
CA SER A 124 2.10 16.48 14.97
C SER A 124 2.37 15.42 13.89
N ALA A 125 3.35 14.54 14.08
CA ALA A 125 3.57 13.39 13.22
C ALA A 125 2.50 12.30 13.41
N PHE A 126 1.92 12.20 14.61
CA PHE A 126 0.90 11.19 14.91
C PHE A 126 -0.50 11.66 14.48
N ARG A 127 -1.33 10.72 14.06
CA ARG A 127 -2.72 10.98 13.65
C ARG A 127 -3.67 10.24 14.58
N ASN A 128 -4.77 10.89 14.95
CA ASN A 128 -5.68 10.34 15.95
C ASN A 128 -6.84 9.55 15.34
N ILE A 129 -7.34 10.03 14.19
CA ILE A 129 -8.55 9.51 13.55
C ILE A 129 -8.13 8.75 12.28
N PRO A 130 -8.37 7.43 12.21
CA PRO A 130 -8.13 6.68 10.99
C PRO A 130 -9.21 7.02 9.95
N ILE A 131 -8.80 7.22 8.70
CA ILE A 131 -9.74 7.42 7.59
C ILE A 131 -9.92 6.06 6.91
N PRO A 132 -11.16 5.53 6.80
CA PRO A 132 -11.38 4.21 6.26
C PRO A 132 -11.07 4.16 4.76
N GLY A 133 -10.44 3.08 4.34
CA GLY A 133 -10.52 2.62 2.96
C GLY A 133 -11.92 2.05 2.68
N TRP A 134 -12.25 1.87 1.41
CA TRP A 134 -13.52 1.29 1.00
C TRP A 134 -13.36 0.24 -0.08
N ARG A 135 -14.29 -0.72 -0.09
CA ARG A 135 -14.49 -1.66 -1.18
C ARG A 135 -15.94 -1.63 -1.64
N LEU A 136 -16.14 -1.17 -2.85
CA LEU A 136 -17.42 -1.09 -3.54
C LEU A 136 -17.64 -2.35 -4.38
N ASN A 137 -18.81 -2.96 -4.27
CA ASN A 137 -19.28 -4.02 -5.15
C ASN A 137 -20.69 -3.70 -5.64
N TYR A 138 -20.84 -3.49 -6.95
CA TYR A 138 -22.11 -3.18 -7.58
C TYR A 138 -22.55 -4.26 -8.58
N ARG A 139 -23.74 -4.81 -8.38
CA ARG A 139 -24.35 -5.87 -9.22
C ARG A 139 -25.65 -5.44 -9.91
N GLY A 140 -26.08 -4.19 -9.70
CA GLY A 140 -27.41 -3.72 -10.11
C GLY A 140 -27.63 -3.66 -11.62
N PHE A 141 -26.57 -3.73 -12.42
CA PHE A 141 -26.69 -3.86 -13.88
C PHE A 141 -27.53 -5.07 -14.29
N MET A 142 -27.50 -6.15 -13.51
CA MET A 142 -28.31 -7.35 -13.75
C MET A 142 -29.82 -7.10 -13.62
N ASN A 143 -30.29 -5.95 -13.13
CA ASN A 143 -31.71 -5.64 -13.07
C ASN A 143 -32.30 -5.22 -14.43
N PHE A 144 -31.48 -4.69 -15.34
CA PHE A 144 -31.93 -4.25 -16.65
C PHE A 144 -32.18 -5.44 -17.60
N ALA A 145 -33.26 -5.39 -18.37
CA ALA A 145 -33.69 -6.49 -19.26
C ALA A 145 -32.61 -6.88 -20.30
N TRP A 146 -31.90 -5.89 -20.84
CA TRP A 146 -30.79 -6.14 -21.78
C TRP A 146 -29.67 -6.95 -21.12
N PHE A 147 -29.28 -6.62 -19.88
CA PHE A 147 -28.23 -7.37 -19.17
C PHE A 147 -28.70 -8.79 -18.83
N LYS A 148 -29.93 -8.97 -18.32
CA LYS A 148 -30.51 -10.30 -18.05
C LYS A 148 -30.57 -11.20 -19.28
N LYS A 149 -30.73 -10.62 -20.48
CA LYS A 149 -30.79 -11.38 -21.73
C LYS A 149 -29.42 -11.98 -22.08
N HIS A 150 -28.34 -11.20 -21.96
CA HIS A 150 -27.00 -11.56 -22.44
C HIS A 150 -26.09 -12.18 -21.35
N PHE A 151 -26.22 -11.72 -20.10
CA PHE A 151 -25.35 -12.10 -19.00
C PHE A 151 -26.09 -12.98 -17.99
N SER A 152 -25.33 -13.85 -17.32
CA SER A 152 -25.71 -14.61 -16.13
C SER A 152 -25.25 -13.91 -14.85
N SER A 153 -24.14 -13.19 -14.91
CA SER A 153 -23.66 -12.30 -13.85
C SER A 153 -22.92 -11.11 -14.47
N PHE A 154 -23.02 -9.95 -13.83
CA PHE A 154 -22.28 -8.74 -14.18
C PHE A 154 -22.02 -7.97 -12.89
N THR A 155 -20.74 -7.71 -12.60
CA THR A 155 -20.30 -7.07 -11.36
C THR A 155 -19.25 -6.00 -11.68
N VAL A 156 -19.35 -4.86 -11.02
CA VAL A 156 -18.32 -3.83 -11.02
C VAL A 156 -17.79 -3.69 -9.60
N GLU A 157 -16.47 -3.78 -9.45
CA GLU A 157 -15.79 -3.61 -8.16
C GLU A 157 -14.80 -2.44 -8.22
N HIS A 158 -14.65 -1.76 -7.09
CA HIS A 158 -13.64 -0.73 -6.85
C HIS A 158 -13.16 -0.85 -5.40
N GLY A 159 -11.85 -0.75 -5.17
CA GLY A 159 -11.26 -0.84 -3.85
C GLY A 159 -10.19 0.22 -3.68
N TYR A 160 -10.24 0.95 -2.57
CA TYR A 160 -9.27 1.96 -2.17
C TYR A 160 -8.80 1.71 -0.75
N GLN A 161 -7.49 1.73 -0.55
CA GLN A 161 -6.87 1.68 0.76
C GLN A 161 -5.65 2.60 0.77
N SER A 162 -5.47 3.35 1.86
CA SER A 162 -4.26 4.09 2.11
C SER A 162 -3.81 3.91 3.57
N THR A 163 -2.50 3.83 3.77
CA THR A 163 -1.88 3.64 5.07
C THR A 163 -0.73 4.62 5.23
N TYR A 164 -0.72 5.32 6.36
CA TYR A 164 0.40 6.12 6.83
C TYR A 164 1.11 5.37 7.96
N SER A 165 2.41 5.17 7.84
CA SER A 165 3.21 4.54 8.89
C SER A 165 4.52 5.26 9.17
N ILE A 166 4.96 5.16 10.41
CA ILE A 166 6.25 5.60 10.91
C ILE A 166 7.05 4.33 11.18
N ILE A 167 8.16 4.15 10.45
CA ILE A 167 8.96 2.91 10.47
C ILE A 167 9.56 2.68 11.86
N GLY A 168 9.94 3.75 12.54
CA GLY A 168 10.41 3.75 13.91
C GLY A 168 10.52 5.17 14.44
N PHE A 169 10.27 5.34 15.74
CA PHE A 169 10.56 6.57 16.46
C PHE A 169 11.24 6.26 17.78
N ASN A 170 12.07 7.18 18.24
CA ASN A 170 12.63 7.17 19.58
C ASN A 170 12.30 8.48 20.29
N ASN A 171 12.22 8.49 21.61
CA ASN A 171 12.27 9.77 22.32
C ASN A 171 13.67 10.38 22.24
N ASN A 172 13.70 11.70 22.36
CA ASN A 172 14.92 12.44 22.27
C ASN A 172 15.42 12.81 23.67
N LEU A 173 16.53 12.20 24.09
CA LEU A 173 17.07 12.44 25.44
C LEU A 173 17.63 13.86 25.63
N LEU A 174 17.93 14.57 24.54
CA LEU A 174 18.39 15.95 24.59
C LEU A 174 17.24 16.96 24.60
N TYR A 175 16.00 16.51 24.39
CA TYR A 175 14.83 17.40 24.41
C TYR A 175 14.57 17.88 25.84
N ASN A 176 14.61 19.20 26.04
CA ASN A 176 14.27 19.82 27.31
C ASN A 176 12.79 20.24 27.28
N ALA A 177 11.93 19.52 28.00
CA ALA A 177 10.50 19.84 28.07
C ALA A 177 10.19 21.16 28.81
N GLU A 178 11.06 21.59 29.72
CA GLU A 178 10.86 22.83 30.49
C GLU A 178 11.21 24.08 29.67
N ASN A 179 12.18 23.96 28.77
CA ASN A 179 12.60 25.04 27.88
C ASN A 179 12.94 24.52 26.47
N PRO A 180 11.92 24.12 25.68
CA PRO A 180 12.14 23.45 24.41
C PRO A 180 12.75 24.34 23.32
N TYR A 181 12.62 25.67 23.46
CA TYR A 181 12.97 26.64 22.40
C TYR A 181 13.83 27.81 22.86
N GLY A 182 14.10 27.93 24.17
CA GLY A 182 14.80 29.07 24.75
C GLY A 182 16.26 28.82 25.07
N ASP A 183 16.80 27.62 24.86
CA ASP A 183 18.22 27.32 25.06
C ASP A 183 18.98 27.36 23.72
N PRO A 184 19.76 28.41 23.43
CA PRO A 184 20.51 28.52 22.18
C PRO A 184 21.68 27.52 22.09
N ASN A 185 22.07 26.88 23.20
CA ASN A 185 23.13 25.86 23.21
C ASN A 185 22.57 24.43 23.02
N ASN A 186 21.24 24.26 23.06
CA ASN A 186 20.57 22.96 22.90
C ASN A 186 19.86 22.85 21.55
N LEU A 187 20.66 22.89 20.49
CA LEU A 187 20.21 22.73 19.11
C LEU A 187 20.75 21.42 18.53
N THR A 188 20.04 20.89 17.55
CA THR A 188 20.52 19.77 16.72
C THR A 188 21.82 20.17 16.01
N GLY A 189 22.56 19.20 15.48
CA GLY A 189 23.76 19.48 14.67
C GLY A 189 23.53 20.35 13.42
N SER A 190 22.27 20.55 13.01
CA SER A 190 21.86 21.42 11.91
C SER A 190 21.41 22.81 12.36
N GLY A 191 21.41 23.10 13.66
CA GLY A 191 20.94 24.38 14.23
C GLY A 191 19.43 24.44 14.50
N ASP A 192 18.70 23.33 14.31
CA ASP A 192 17.26 23.26 14.59
C ASP A 192 16.99 22.97 16.07
N TYR A 193 15.82 23.37 16.57
CA TYR A 193 15.33 23.01 17.89
C TYR A 193 15.23 21.49 18.08
N GLN A 194 15.52 21.04 19.29
CA GLN A 194 15.50 19.63 19.61
C GLN A 194 14.05 19.10 19.58
N PRO A 195 13.73 18.07 18.79
CA PRO A 195 12.37 17.53 18.69
C PRO A 195 12.10 16.52 19.81
N GLU A 196 10.88 16.45 20.36
CA GLU A 196 10.53 15.48 21.42
C GLU A 196 10.75 14.01 21.01
N LYS A 197 10.43 13.68 19.76
CA LYS A 197 10.62 12.34 19.17
C LYS A 197 11.46 12.43 17.92
N ILE A 198 12.43 11.53 17.75
CA ILE A 198 13.24 11.37 16.54
C ILE A 198 12.61 10.28 15.68
N PHE A 199 12.27 10.60 14.44
CA PHE A 199 11.67 9.67 13.48
C PHE A 199 12.75 9.14 12.52
N ASN A 200 12.75 7.85 12.23
CA ASN A 200 13.70 7.27 11.27
C ASN A 200 13.25 7.46 9.81
N GLY A 201 11.93 7.43 9.58
CA GLY A 201 11.35 7.50 8.25
C GLY A 201 9.85 7.24 8.28
N LEU A 202 9.18 7.69 7.22
CA LEU A 202 7.74 7.66 7.08
C LEU A 202 7.36 7.03 5.75
N ASN A 203 6.31 6.22 5.76
CA ASN A 203 5.74 5.64 4.56
C ASN A 203 4.29 6.08 4.41
N LEU A 204 3.95 6.49 3.19
CA LEU A 204 2.58 6.66 2.72
C LEU A 204 2.36 5.66 1.60
N ILE A 205 1.46 4.72 1.81
CA ILE A 205 1.11 3.68 0.84
C ILE A 205 -0.33 3.89 0.42
N GLU A 206 -0.58 3.90 -0.88
CA GLU A 206 -1.89 3.98 -1.49
C GLU A 206 -2.06 2.82 -2.48
N LEU A 207 -3.19 2.14 -2.38
CA LEU A 207 -3.51 0.93 -3.10
C LEU A 207 -4.92 1.05 -3.67
N PHE A 208 -5.03 0.97 -4.99
CA PHE A 208 -6.28 0.71 -5.68
C PHE A 208 -6.30 -0.73 -6.15
N ASN A 209 -6.96 -1.59 -5.39
CA ASN A 209 -6.98 -3.02 -5.62
C ASN A 209 -8.43 -3.54 -5.56
N PRO A 210 -9.20 -3.38 -6.64
CA PRO A 210 -8.85 -2.76 -7.93
C PRO A 210 -9.24 -1.28 -8.02
N LEU A 211 -8.59 -0.49 -8.88
CA LEU A 211 -9.07 0.83 -9.28
C LEU A 211 -10.42 0.71 -9.98
N VAL A 212 -10.55 -0.21 -10.93
CA VAL A 212 -11.82 -0.65 -11.49
C VAL A 212 -11.67 -2.10 -11.88
N LYS A 213 -12.65 -2.93 -11.53
CA LYS A 213 -12.79 -4.28 -12.05
C LYS A 213 -14.18 -4.50 -12.61
N ILE A 214 -14.25 -5.09 -13.79
CA ILE A 214 -15.48 -5.49 -14.46
C ILE A 214 -15.41 -6.99 -14.66
N ASP A 215 -16.29 -7.71 -13.97
CA ASP A 215 -16.39 -9.17 -14.02
C ASP A 215 -17.77 -9.55 -14.53
N PHE A 216 -17.82 -10.30 -15.64
CA PHE A 216 -19.08 -10.75 -16.20
C PHE A 216 -19.01 -12.14 -16.78
N ARG A 217 -20.16 -12.82 -16.75
CA ARG A 217 -20.33 -14.15 -17.32
C ARG A 217 -21.54 -14.17 -18.23
N LEU A 218 -21.34 -14.62 -19.46
CA LEU A 218 -22.39 -14.83 -20.46
C LEU A 218 -23.17 -16.13 -20.17
N LYS A 219 -24.39 -16.23 -20.69
CA LYS A 219 -25.20 -17.46 -20.60
C LYS A 219 -24.54 -18.67 -21.29
N SER A 220 -23.66 -18.44 -22.24
CA SER A 220 -22.83 -19.47 -22.90
C SER A 220 -21.75 -20.07 -21.98
N SER A 221 -21.68 -19.67 -20.70
CA SER A 221 -20.60 -20.04 -19.76
C SER A 221 -19.22 -19.44 -20.08
N LEU A 222 -19.15 -18.51 -21.03
CA LEU A 222 -17.99 -17.65 -21.23
C LEU A 222 -17.95 -16.57 -20.16
N SER A 223 -16.78 -16.34 -19.57
CA SER A 223 -16.54 -15.37 -18.50
C SER A 223 -15.36 -14.48 -18.87
N PHE A 224 -15.46 -13.21 -18.48
CA PHE A 224 -14.43 -12.21 -18.68
C PHE A 224 -14.21 -11.43 -17.39
N ASN A 225 -12.96 -11.09 -17.13
CA ASN A 225 -12.52 -10.25 -16.02
C ASN A 225 -11.57 -9.19 -16.57
N LEU A 226 -11.89 -7.93 -16.38
CA LEU A 226 -11.01 -6.81 -16.72
C LEU A 226 -10.74 -6.04 -15.45
N GLU A 227 -9.48 -5.88 -15.08
CA GLU A 227 -9.08 -5.28 -13.82
C GLU A 227 -7.92 -4.31 -14.03
N LEU A 228 -8.05 -3.11 -13.49
CA LEU A 228 -7.00 -2.10 -13.43
C LEU A 228 -6.61 -1.91 -11.97
N LYS A 229 -5.33 -2.08 -11.66
CA LYS A 229 -4.76 -1.82 -10.33
C LYS A 229 -3.74 -0.70 -10.43
N THR A 230 -3.68 0.11 -9.37
CA THR A 230 -2.66 1.14 -9.23
C THR A 230 -2.17 1.18 -7.80
N ASP A 231 -0.87 1.30 -7.62
CA ASP A 231 -0.23 1.42 -6.31
C ASP A 231 0.76 2.59 -6.32
N LYS A 232 0.84 3.31 -5.19
CA LYS A 232 1.77 4.42 -5.00
C LYS A 232 2.31 4.32 -3.58
N GLN A 233 3.63 4.22 -3.46
CA GLN A 233 4.34 4.22 -2.21
C GLN A 233 5.30 5.40 -2.17
N LEU A 234 5.23 6.18 -1.10
CA LEU A 234 6.12 7.29 -0.81
C LEU A 234 6.84 6.99 0.50
N SER A 235 8.16 6.86 0.44
CA SER A 235 9.04 6.66 1.59
C SER A 235 9.87 7.93 1.80
N LEU A 236 9.53 8.72 2.81
CA LEU A 236 10.31 9.88 3.22
C LEU A 236 11.34 9.46 4.26
N ASN A 237 12.61 9.69 3.96
CA ASN A 237 13.71 9.56 4.90
C ASN A 237 14.09 10.96 5.42
N VAL A 238 13.87 11.19 6.71
CA VAL A 238 14.10 12.49 7.36
C VAL A 238 15.56 12.71 7.76
N ASN A 239 16.40 11.66 7.77
CA ASN A 239 17.82 11.79 8.13
C ASN A 239 18.68 12.32 6.98
N ASN A 240 18.30 12.01 5.75
CA ASN A 240 19.02 12.43 4.54
C ASN A 240 18.16 13.25 3.57
N ASN A 241 16.97 13.68 4.00
CA ASN A 241 16.04 14.51 3.22
C ASN A 241 15.74 13.96 1.83
N THR A 242 15.56 12.64 1.72
CA THR A 242 15.20 12.01 0.44
C THR A 242 13.78 11.46 0.45
N LEU A 243 13.09 11.63 -0.67
CA LEU A 243 11.79 11.02 -0.93
C LEU A 243 11.96 9.95 -2.01
N THR A 244 11.72 8.70 -1.64
CA THR A 244 11.62 7.60 -2.60
C THR A 244 10.16 7.37 -2.94
N GLU A 245 9.85 7.41 -4.23
CA GLU A 245 8.53 7.14 -4.76
C GLU A 245 8.54 5.90 -5.63
N VAL A 246 7.66 4.94 -5.34
CA VAL A 246 7.39 3.78 -6.18
C VAL A 246 5.96 3.89 -6.69
N ARG A 247 5.78 3.85 -8.00
CA ARG A 247 4.46 3.81 -8.65
C ARG A 247 4.30 2.50 -9.39
N GLY A 248 3.12 1.90 -9.30
CA GLY A 248 2.73 0.70 -10.01
C GLY A 248 1.40 0.89 -10.74
N LYS A 249 1.32 0.37 -11.97
CA LYS A 249 0.07 0.26 -12.73
C LYS A 249 0.01 -1.11 -13.37
N GLU A 250 -1.08 -1.83 -13.13
CA GLU A 250 -1.28 -3.18 -13.64
C GLU A 250 -2.64 -3.29 -14.34
N TYR A 251 -2.62 -3.80 -15.57
CA TYR A 251 -3.81 -4.21 -16.30
C TYR A 251 -3.87 -5.72 -16.27
N VAL A 252 -5.01 -6.27 -15.87
CA VAL A 252 -5.28 -7.71 -15.88
C VAL A 252 -6.50 -7.96 -16.76
N ALA A 253 -6.36 -8.88 -17.71
CA ALA A 253 -7.45 -9.35 -18.55
C ALA A 253 -7.54 -10.88 -18.43
N GLY A 254 -8.66 -11.36 -17.93
CA GLY A 254 -8.99 -12.77 -17.77
C GLY A 254 -10.12 -13.18 -18.69
N ILE A 255 -10.00 -14.35 -19.28
CA ILE A 255 -11.06 -15.05 -20.00
C ILE A 255 -11.18 -16.46 -19.44
N GLY A 256 -12.40 -16.96 -19.31
CA GLY A 256 -12.64 -18.32 -18.85
C GLY A 256 -13.84 -18.95 -19.55
N TYR A 257 -13.76 -20.23 -19.84
CA TYR A 257 -14.85 -20.97 -20.48
C TYR A 257 -14.97 -22.37 -19.90
N ARG A 258 -16.21 -22.86 -19.77
CA ARG A 258 -16.50 -24.21 -19.30
C ARG A 258 -17.15 -25.02 -20.42
N PHE A 259 -16.43 -25.99 -20.95
CA PHE A 259 -17.01 -27.02 -21.81
C PHE A 259 -17.68 -28.06 -20.91
N LYS A 260 -18.95 -28.33 -21.15
CA LYS A 260 -19.72 -29.32 -20.40
C LYS A 260 -19.69 -30.66 -21.10
N ASP A 261 -19.69 -31.73 -20.32
CA ASP A 261 -19.90 -33.11 -20.79
C ASP A 261 -18.93 -33.55 -21.92
N VAL A 262 -17.69 -33.09 -21.85
CA VAL A 262 -16.66 -33.50 -22.82
C VAL A 262 -16.34 -34.97 -22.60
N ARG A 263 -16.37 -35.74 -23.69
CA ARG A 263 -16.05 -37.17 -23.68
C ARG A 263 -14.66 -37.38 -24.24
N PHE A 264 -13.78 -37.95 -23.42
CA PHE A 264 -12.44 -38.34 -23.83
C PHE A 264 -12.32 -39.86 -23.74
N LYS A 265 -11.94 -40.50 -24.84
CA LYS A 265 -11.76 -41.96 -24.92
C LYS A 265 -10.28 -42.26 -24.89
N LEU A 266 -9.85 -42.99 -23.86
CA LEU A 266 -8.47 -43.48 -23.75
C LEU A 266 -8.48 -45.00 -23.88
N LYS A 267 -7.68 -45.53 -24.80
CA LYS A 267 -7.45 -46.96 -24.93
C LYS A 267 -6.25 -47.35 -24.07
N THR A 268 -6.48 -48.15 -23.05
CA THR A 268 -5.43 -48.72 -22.18
C THR A 268 -5.44 -50.23 -22.37
N GLY A 269 -4.48 -50.75 -23.14
CA GLY A 269 -4.48 -52.14 -23.58
C GLY A 269 -5.67 -52.45 -24.49
N GLU A 270 -6.44 -53.48 -24.16
CA GLU A 270 -7.68 -53.86 -24.88
C GLU A 270 -8.92 -53.10 -24.41
N LYS A 271 -8.86 -52.43 -23.25
CA LYS A 271 -10.00 -51.70 -22.67
C LYS A 271 -10.04 -50.26 -23.15
N LEU A 272 -11.21 -49.87 -23.66
CA LEU A 272 -11.51 -48.49 -24.02
C LEU A 272 -12.26 -47.82 -22.87
N THR A 273 -11.58 -46.96 -22.12
CA THR A 273 -12.18 -46.21 -21.01
C THR A 273 -12.69 -44.87 -21.52
N THR A 274 -13.97 -44.60 -21.32
CA THR A 274 -14.55 -43.29 -21.66
C THR A 274 -14.65 -42.45 -20.40
N PHE A 275 -13.91 -41.35 -20.36
CA PHE A 275 -14.04 -40.32 -19.36
C PHE A 275 -15.07 -39.31 -19.81
N LYS A 276 -15.93 -38.87 -18.89
CA LYS A 276 -16.93 -37.85 -19.13
C LYS A 276 -16.86 -36.83 -18.00
N GLY A 277 -16.56 -35.59 -18.35
CA GLY A 277 -16.53 -34.51 -17.40
C GLY A 277 -16.43 -33.15 -18.06
N ASP A 278 -16.33 -32.13 -17.23
CA ASP A 278 -16.26 -30.76 -17.69
C ASP A 278 -14.80 -30.31 -17.81
N ILE A 279 -14.52 -29.51 -18.85
CA ILE A 279 -13.23 -28.84 -19.03
C ILE A 279 -13.41 -27.37 -18.69
N ASN A 280 -12.67 -26.90 -17.68
CA ASN A 280 -12.59 -25.48 -17.35
C ASN A 280 -11.30 -24.91 -17.92
N LEU A 281 -11.42 -23.99 -18.87
CA LEU A 281 -10.30 -23.22 -19.40
C LEU A 281 -10.28 -21.84 -18.76
N LYS A 282 -9.10 -21.36 -18.40
CA LYS A 282 -8.84 -20.00 -17.93
C LYS A 282 -7.56 -19.48 -18.57
N ALA A 283 -7.58 -18.24 -19.01
CA ALA A 283 -6.41 -17.53 -19.48
C ALA A 283 -6.40 -16.13 -18.87
N ASN A 284 -5.33 -15.78 -18.18
CA ASN A 284 -5.12 -14.47 -17.58
C ASN A 284 -3.86 -13.84 -18.17
N LEU A 285 -4.00 -12.62 -18.66
CA LEU A 285 -2.94 -11.75 -19.11
C LEU A 285 -2.76 -10.65 -18.07
N SER A 286 -1.53 -10.35 -17.67
CA SER A 286 -1.25 -9.16 -16.86
C SER A 286 -0.07 -8.38 -17.42
N ILE A 287 -0.22 -7.07 -17.49
CA ILE A 287 0.82 -6.12 -17.87
C ILE A 287 0.98 -5.16 -16.70
N ARG A 288 2.14 -5.19 -16.04
CA ARG A 288 2.44 -4.33 -14.90
C ARG A 288 3.67 -3.49 -15.19
N ASN A 289 3.54 -2.19 -15.01
CA ASN A 289 4.65 -1.25 -15.06
C ASN A 289 4.86 -0.72 -13.64
N ASN A 290 6.08 -0.81 -13.14
CA ASN A 290 6.48 -0.10 -11.92
C ASN A 290 7.69 0.80 -12.18
N SER A 291 7.78 1.91 -11.47
CA SER A 291 8.89 2.85 -11.55
C SER A 291 9.26 3.34 -10.17
N THR A 292 10.56 3.43 -9.90
CA THR A 292 11.11 3.97 -8.66
C THR A 292 11.87 5.25 -8.98
N VAL A 293 11.49 6.35 -8.33
CA VAL A 293 12.12 7.66 -8.44
C VAL A 293 12.60 8.07 -7.06
N VAL A 294 13.86 8.47 -6.95
CA VAL A 294 14.40 9.09 -5.73
C VAL A 294 14.55 10.58 -6.01
N ARG A 295 14.00 11.39 -5.11
CA ARG A 295 14.09 12.85 -5.15
C ARG A 295 14.81 13.36 -3.92
N SER A 296 15.84 14.17 -4.13
CA SER A 296 16.44 14.95 -3.05
C SER A 296 15.64 16.22 -2.83
N ILE A 297 15.44 16.59 -1.57
CA ILE A 297 14.72 17.81 -1.20
C ILE A 297 15.62 19.06 -1.37
N ASP A 298 16.93 18.87 -1.28
CA ASP A 298 17.93 19.95 -1.26
C ASP A 298 18.57 20.20 -2.62
N ILE A 299 18.57 19.20 -3.49
CA ILE A 299 19.17 19.27 -4.82
C ILE A 299 18.09 18.93 -5.84
N GLU A 300 17.97 19.73 -6.90
CA GLU A 300 17.12 19.42 -8.05
C GLU A 300 17.73 18.26 -8.85
N ASN A 301 17.55 17.05 -8.32
CA ASN A 301 18.02 15.82 -8.92
C ASN A 301 16.96 14.73 -8.75
N ASN A 302 16.07 14.66 -9.73
CA ASN A 302 15.07 13.59 -9.83
C ASN A 302 15.68 12.45 -10.64
N GLN A 303 16.06 11.36 -9.98
CA GLN A 303 16.65 10.21 -10.67
C GLN A 303 15.70 9.02 -10.63
N VAL A 304 15.43 8.47 -11.81
CA VAL A 304 14.81 7.15 -11.93
C VAL A 304 15.87 6.13 -11.54
N THR A 305 15.74 5.56 -10.34
CA THR A 305 16.71 4.60 -9.79
C THR A 305 16.33 3.15 -10.07
N GLY A 306 15.09 2.90 -10.52
CA GLY A 306 14.64 1.56 -10.80
C GLY A 306 13.24 1.46 -11.39
N GLY A 307 12.80 0.21 -11.50
CA GLY A 307 11.50 -0.16 -12.02
C GLY A 307 11.59 -1.15 -13.18
N GLN A 308 10.43 -1.67 -13.56
CA GLN A 308 10.29 -2.85 -14.39
C GLN A 308 8.95 -2.87 -15.11
N ASN A 309 9.00 -3.22 -16.38
CA ASN A 309 7.85 -3.60 -17.17
C ASN A 309 7.74 -5.12 -17.12
N MET A 310 6.69 -5.61 -16.52
CA MET A 310 6.39 -7.03 -16.34
C MET A 310 5.19 -7.42 -17.21
N PHE A 311 5.31 -8.57 -17.84
CA PHE A 311 4.26 -9.18 -18.63
C PHE A 311 4.10 -10.63 -18.17
N ALA A 312 2.88 -11.02 -17.84
CA ALA A 312 2.57 -12.40 -17.49
C ALA A 312 1.40 -12.94 -18.31
N ILE A 313 1.50 -14.22 -18.67
CA ILE A 313 0.39 -15.03 -19.17
C ILE A 313 0.28 -16.23 -18.26
N LYS A 314 -0.94 -16.51 -17.80
CA LYS A 314 -1.28 -17.74 -17.09
C LYS A 314 -2.42 -18.44 -17.80
N LEU A 315 -2.18 -19.64 -18.30
CA LEU A 315 -3.18 -20.51 -18.90
C LEU A 315 -3.40 -21.71 -18.00
N GLN A 316 -4.64 -22.07 -17.76
CA GLN A 316 -5.03 -23.23 -16.97
C GLN A 316 -6.15 -23.98 -17.69
N ALA A 317 -6.02 -25.31 -17.76
CA ALA A 317 -7.05 -26.19 -18.28
C ALA A 317 -7.26 -27.34 -17.29
N ASP A 318 -8.40 -27.37 -16.63
CA ASP A 318 -8.77 -28.40 -15.67
C ASP A 318 -9.82 -29.33 -16.28
N TYR A 319 -9.53 -30.63 -16.33
CA TYR A 319 -10.46 -31.66 -16.78
C TYR A 319 -10.73 -32.67 -15.68
N ALA A 320 -12.00 -32.74 -15.25
CA ALA A 320 -12.46 -33.75 -14.31
C ALA A 320 -12.66 -35.08 -15.05
N LEU A 321 -11.63 -35.93 -15.08
CA LEU A 321 -11.67 -37.24 -15.75
C LEU A 321 -12.77 -38.14 -15.14
N ASN A 322 -12.85 -38.16 -13.81
CA ASN A 322 -13.93 -38.79 -13.06
C ASN A 322 -14.14 -38.07 -11.71
N LYS A 323 -14.97 -38.62 -10.81
CA LYS A 323 -15.26 -38.02 -9.49
C LYS A 323 -14.01 -37.83 -8.60
N ASN A 324 -12.98 -38.63 -8.82
CA ASN A 324 -11.81 -38.73 -7.94
C ASN A 324 -10.52 -38.28 -8.64
N LEU A 325 -10.50 -38.17 -9.97
CA LEU A 325 -9.32 -37.88 -10.78
C LEU A 325 -9.50 -36.57 -11.56
N LEU A 326 -8.64 -35.61 -11.26
CA LEU A 326 -8.53 -34.33 -11.96
C LEU A 326 -7.20 -34.26 -12.71
N ALA A 327 -7.26 -33.94 -14.00
CA ALA A 327 -6.08 -33.59 -14.79
C ALA A 327 -6.06 -32.09 -15.03
N SER A 328 -5.01 -31.42 -14.60
CA SER A 328 -4.80 -29.99 -14.79
C SER A 328 -3.57 -29.79 -15.68
N PHE A 329 -3.72 -29.00 -16.73
CA PHE A 329 -2.61 -28.42 -17.48
C PHE A 329 -2.44 -26.96 -17.07
N PHE A 330 -1.20 -26.52 -16.87
CA PHE A 330 -0.89 -25.12 -16.63
C PHE A 330 0.26 -24.66 -17.52
N TYR A 331 0.23 -23.38 -17.88
CA TYR A 331 1.28 -22.66 -18.57
C TYR A 331 1.38 -21.26 -18.00
N ASP A 332 2.49 -20.96 -17.36
CA ASP A 332 2.80 -19.67 -16.75
C ASP A 332 4.06 -19.10 -17.40
N GLN A 333 3.89 -18.01 -18.15
CA GLN A 333 5.00 -17.24 -18.70
C GLN A 333 5.08 -15.91 -17.96
N ASN A 334 6.26 -15.60 -17.42
CA ASN A 334 6.58 -14.28 -16.88
C ASN A 334 7.77 -13.71 -17.66
N SER A 335 7.64 -12.49 -18.16
CA SER A 335 8.74 -11.75 -18.75
C SER A 335 8.86 -10.38 -18.11
N SER A 336 10.07 -9.85 -18.07
CA SER A 336 10.32 -8.58 -17.46
C SER A 336 11.49 -7.83 -18.09
N ARG A 337 11.35 -6.52 -18.19
CA ARG A 337 12.37 -5.60 -18.69
C ARG A 337 12.53 -4.45 -17.72
N PHE A 338 13.75 -4.20 -17.26
CA PHE A 338 14.04 -3.11 -16.33
C PHE A 338 14.02 -1.75 -17.04
N LEU A 339 13.62 -0.71 -16.32
CA LEU A 339 13.63 0.69 -16.81
C LEU A 339 15.04 1.27 -16.86
N ILE A 340 15.95 0.77 -16.03
CA ILE A 340 17.36 1.16 -15.99
C ILE A 340 18.21 0.24 -16.89
N SER A 341 19.19 0.80 -17.59
CA SER A 341 20.05 0.09 -18.54
C SER A 341 21.06 -0.88 -17.90
N THR A 342 21.12 -0.93 -16.57
CA THR A 342 22.10 -1.72 -15.82
C THR A 342 21.67 -3.16 -15.56
N THR A 343 20.45 -3.56 -15.95
CA THR A 343 19.92 -4.90 -15.65
C THR A 343 19.35 -5.61 -16.89
N PHE A 344 19.66 -6.90 -17.03
CA PHE A 344 19.22 -7.72 -18.16
C PHE A 344 17.74 -8.09 -18.08
N PRO A 345 17.01 -8.11 -19.22
CA PRO A 345 15.65 -8.63 -19.26
C PRO A 345 15.61 -10.11 -18.90
N ARG A 346 14.54 -10.55 -18.22
CA ARG A 346 14.34 -11.94 -17.82
C ARG A 346 13.06 -12.50 -18.40
N LYS A 347 13.09 -13.75 -18.85
CA LYS A 347 11.92 -14.52 -19.26
C LYS A 347 11.96 -15.88 -18.58
N SER A 348 10.87 -16.26 -17.93
CA SER A 348 10.67 -17.55 -17.30
C SER A 348 9.36 -18.15 -17.82
N ILE A 349 9.40 -19.44 -18.13
CA ILE A 349 8.25 -20.20 -18.60
C ILE A 349 8.20 -21.48 -17.76
N ASN A 350 7.06 -21.69 -17.10
CA ASN A 350 6.76 -22.90 -16.37
C ASN A 350 5.52 -23.51 -17.00
N ALA A 351 5.59 -24.78 -17.41
CA ALA A 351 4.46 -25.49 -17.94
C ALA A 351 4.48 -26.92 -17.44
N GLY A 352 3.30 -27.49 -17.25
CA GLY A 352 3.21 -28.84 -16.73
C GLY A 352 1.80 -29.40 -16.72
N ILE A 353 1.74 -30.70 -16.51
CA ILE A 353 0.51 -31.43 -16.27
C ILE A 353 0.56 -31.94 -14.84
N THR A 354 -0.52 -31.74 -14.10
CA THR A 354 -0.71 -32.25 -12.74
C THR A 354 -1.90 -33.19 -12.73
N LEU A 355 -1.70 -34.40 -12.24
CA LEU A 355 -2.76 -35.35 -11.97
C LEU A 355 -3.01 -35.37 -10.46
N ARG A 356 -4.25 -35.09 -10.06
CA ARG A 356 -4.68 -35.16 -8.66
C ARG A 356 -5.71 -36.25 -8.51
N TYR A 357 -5.39 -37.26 -7.71
CA TYR A 357 -6.31 -38.31 -7.31
C TYR A 357 -6.73 -38.10 -5.86
N THR A 358 -8.03 -37.94 -5.63
CA THR A 358 -8.59 -37.75 -4.29
C THR A 358 -9.21 -39.07 -3.83
N ILE A 359 -8.70 -39.57 -2.71
CA ILE A 359 -9.21 -40.79 -2.06
C ILE A 359 -10.07 -40.32 -0.89
N GLY A 360 -11.39 -40.35 -1.07
CA GLY A 360 -12.37 -40.00 -0.05
C GLY A 360 -13.75 -40.49 -0.47
N ASN A 361 -14.45 -41.13 0.47
CA ASN A 361 -15.79 -41.70 0.29
C ASN A 361 -16.83 -40.68 -0.17
#